data_AF-A0A183E631-F1
#
_entry.id   AF-A0A183E631-F1
#
_cell.length_a   1.000
_cell.length_b   1.000
_cell.length_c   1.000
_cell.angle_alpha   90.00
_cell.angle_beta   90.00
_cell.angle_gamma   90.00
#
_symmetry.space_group_name_H-M   'P 1'
#
loop_
_entity.id
_entity.type
_entity.pdbx_description
1 polymer ?
#
loop_
_entity_poly.entity_id
_entity_poly.type
_entity_poly.pdbx_seq_one_letter_code
_entity_poly.pdbx_strand_id
1 'polypeptide(L)'
;MLLFCPECGSTLQIEEGSNCLQFSCNCCPYTQPITKLIKSRLYPKLKDLDEVLGGPSAWENAQITDAKLQHIIAFLLLKIKSRLYPKLKDLDEVLGGPSAWENAQITDERCPRCSGNRAYFMQLQTRSADEPMTVFYRCANSECAFRWKE
;
A
#
# COMPACT_ATOMS: atom_id res chain seq x y z
N MET A 1 -7.04 15.55 -4.58
CA MET A 1 -6.22 16.13 -3.50
C MET A 1 -7.05 17.22 -2.83
N LEU A 2 -7.10 17.25 -1.51
CA LEU A 2 -7.76 18.35 -0.78
C LEU A 2 -6.79 19.53 -0.69
N LEU A 3 -7.27 20.73 -1.01
CA LEU A 3 -6.53 21.99 -0.91
C LEU A 3 -7.18 22.83 0.20
N PHE A 4 -6.36 23.44 1.05
CA PHE A 4 -6.83 24.21 2.20
C PHE A 4 -6.51 25.70 2.01
N CYS A 5 -7.43 26.54 2.47
CA CYS A 5 -7.23 27.99 2.49
C CYS A 5 -6.13 28.36 3.51
N PRO A 6 -5.15 29.20 3.16
CA PRO A 6 -4.09 29.61 4.08
C PRO A 6 -4.56 30.49 5.23
N GLU A 7 -5.71 31.16 5.12
CA GLU A 7 -6.20 32.06 6.16
C GLU A 7 -7.10 31.38 7.21
N CYS A 8 -7.97 30.45 6.79
CA CYS A 8 -8.97 29.85 7.68
C CYS A 8 -8.87 28.32 7.80
N GLY A 9 -7.93 27.67 7.08
CA GLY A 9 -7.78 26.22 7.08
C GLY A 9 -8.95 25.44 6.49
N SER A 10 -9.97 26.12 5.96
CA SER A 10 -11.14 25.49 5.34
C SER A 10 -10.79 24.88 3.99
N THR A 11 -11.54 23.85 3.59
CA THR A 11 -11.33 23.18 2.29
C THR A 11 -11.80 24.09 1.16
N LEU A 12 -10.93 24.33 0.16
CA LEU A 12 -11.25 25.14 -1.01
C LEU A 12 -12.17 24.39 -1.97
N GLN A 13 -13.18 25.07 -2.49
CA GLN A 13 -14.10 24.59 -3.52
C GLN A 13 -13.68 25.12 -4.89
N ILE A 14 -14.09 24.44 -5.96
CA ILE A 14 -13.83 24.86 -7.34
C ILE A 14 -15.07 25.57 -7.86
N GLU A 15 -14.90 26.81 -8.30
CA GLU A 15 -15.94 27.63 -8.91
C GLU A 15 -15.53 28.07 -10.32
N GLU A 16 -16.53 28.35 -11.15
CA GLU A 16 -16.35 28.93 -12.48
C GLU A 16 -16.28 30.46 -12.37
N GLY A 17 -15.07 31.01 -12.53
CA GLY A 17 -14.88 32.45 -12.70
C GLY A 17 -15.10 32.86 -14.16
N SER A 18 -15.12 34.16 -14.41
CA SER A 18 -15.43 34.74 -15.73
C SER A 18 -14.52 34.28 -16.87
N ASN A 19 -13.25 33.97 -16.60
CA ASN A 19 -12.28 33.54 -17.63
C ASN A 19 -11.45 32.30 -17.24
N CYS A 20 -11.56 31.81 -16.00
CA CYS A 20 -10.82 30.64 -15.52
C CYS A 20 -11.54 29.98 -14.35
N LEU A 21 -11.30 28.67 -14.16
CA LEU A 21 -11.68 27.99 -12.94
C LEU A 21 -10.87 28.58 -11.78
N GLN A 22 -11.51 28.80 -10.64
CA GLN A 22 -10.90 29.38 -9.46
C GLN A 22 -11.21 28.54 -8.21
N PHE A 23 -10.25 28.49 -7.29
CA PHE A 23 -10.45 27.96 -5.95
C PHE A 23 -11.06 29.05 -5.07
N SER A 24 -12.27 28.84 -4.59
CA SER A 24 -12.96 29.72 -3.65
C SER A 24 -12.98 29.09 -2.25
N CYS A 25 -12.98 29.94 -1.23
CA CYS A 25 -13.23 29.51 0.14
C CYS A 25 -14.66 29.88 0.56
N ASN A 26 -15.36 28.98 1.26
CA ASN A 26 -16.70 29.25 1.75
C ASN A 26 -16.72 30.09 3.04
N CYS A 27 -15.61 30.13 3.77
CA CYS A 27 -15.52 30.80 5.06
C CYS A 27 -14.84 32.17 4.99
N CYS A 28 -14.12 32.49 3.91
CA CYS A 28 -13.40 33.75 3.76
C CYS A 28 -13.35 34.19 2.28
N PRO A 29 -13.08 35.47 1.97
CA PRO A 29 -13.07 35.98 0.59
C PRO A 29 -11.83 35.56 -0.22
N TYR A 30 -11.16 34.49 0.18
CA TYR A 30 -9.98 33.99 -0.53
C TYR A 30 -10.37 33.32 -1.84
N THR A 31 -9.83 33.85 -2.94
CA THR A 31 -10.00 33.30 -4.28
C THR A 31 -8.66 33.16 -4.99
N GLN A 32 -8.39 31.99 -5.57
CA GLN A 32 -7.18 31.74 -6.35
C GLN A 32 -7.48 31.14 -7.73
N PRO A 33 -7.04 31.77 -8.83
CA PRO A 33 -7.27 31.24 -10.18
C PRO A 33 -6.39 30.01 -10.48
N ILE A 34 -6.96 29.02 -11.16
CA ILE A 34 -6.27 27.80 -11.58
C ILE A 34 -5.47 28.10 -12.86
N THR A 35 -4.19 28.43 -12.71
CA THR A 35 -3.30 28.74 -13.84
C THR A 35 -2.61 27.52 -14.44
N LYS A 36 -2.51 26.42 -13.68
CA LYS A 36 -1.79 25.21 -14.07
C LYS A 36 -2.71 24.01 -14.03
N LEU A 37 -2.48 23.08 -14.94
CA LEU A 37 -3.17 21.80 -14.95
C LEU A 37 -2.71 20.96 -13.73
N ILE A 38 -3.64 20.72 -12.81
CA ILE A 38 -3.41 19.90 -11.61
C ILE A 38 -3.92 18.49 -11.90
N LYS A 39 -3.03 17.50 -11.86
CA LYS A 39 -3.38 16.08 -12.00
C LYS A 39 -2.83 15.31 -10.80
N SER A 40 -3.69 14.64 -10.05
CA SER A 40 -3.28 13.66 -9.05
C SER A 40 -3.70 12.27 -9.52
N ARG A 41 -2.74 11.38 -9.76
CA ARG A 41 -3.00 9.96 -10.06
C ARG A 41 -2.29 9.12 -9.02
N LEU A 42 -3.05 8.32 -8.28
CA LEU A 42 -2.51 7.29 -7.41
C LEU A 42 -2.59 5.96 -8.14
N TYR A 43 -1.45 5.29 -8.28
CA TYR A 43 -1.40 3.96 -8.85
C TYR A 43 -1.23 2.96 -7.71
N PRO A 44 -2.18 2.04 -7.49
CA PRO A 44 -1.96 0.89 -6.62
C PRO A 44 -0.73 0.13 -7.10
N LYS A 45 0.05 -0.42 -6.17
CA LYS A 45 1.12 -1.37 -6.55
C LYS A 45 0.45 -2.55 -7.25
N LEU A 46 0.85 -2.80 -8.49
CA LEU A 46 0.53 -4.06 -9.16
C LEU A 46 1.22 -5.18 -8.37
N LYS A 47 0.55 -6.33 -8.23
CA LYS A 47 1.20 -7.54 -7.72
C LYS A 47 2.37 -7.89 -8.62
N ASP A 48 3.41 -8.49 -8.04
CA ASP A 48 4.55 -8.94 -8.82
C ASP A 48 4.08 -9.96 -9.86
N LEU A 49 4.57 -9.83 -11.10
CA LEU A 49 4.20 -10.70 -12.22
C LEU A 49 4.38 -12.17 -11.87
N ASP A 50 5.40 -12.51 -11.08
CA ASP A 50 5.69 -13.86 -10.62
C ASP A 50 4.63 -14.40 -9.64
N GLU A 51 3.97 -13.54 -8.86
CA GLU A 51 2.88 -13.90 -7.95
C GLU A 51 1.58 -14.18 -8.73
N VAL A 52 1.37 -13.48 -9.84
CA VAL A 52 0.18 -13.63 -10.70
C VAL A 52 0.34 -14.79 -11.69
N LEU A 53 1.55 -15.01 -12.21
CA LEU A 53 1.83 -15.94 -13.29
C LEU A 53 2.57 -17.21 -12.84
N GLY A 54 2.92 -17.33 -11.55
CA GLY A 54 3.42 -18.58 -10.98
C GLY A 54 4.91 -18.84 -11.21
N GLY A 55 5.77 -17.90 -10.83
CA GLY A 55 7.22 -18.10 -10.78
C GLY A 55 7.89 -18.58 -12.10
N PRO A 56 9.16 -19.00 -12.04
CA PRO A 56 9.91 -19.42 -13.23
C PRO A 56 9.36 -20.71 -13.87
N SER A 57 8.83 -21.62 -13.05
CA SER A 57 8.38 -22.94 -13.48
C SER A 57 7.13 -22.91 -14.37
N ALA A 58 6.29 -21.87 -14.28
CA ALA A 58 5.14 -21.72 -15.17
C ALA A 58 5.52 -21.48 -16.65
N TRP A 59 6.77 -21.10 -16.92
CA TRP A 59 7.26 -20.72 -18.26
C TRP A 59 8.07 -21.80 -18.96
N GLU A 60 8.29 -22.96 -18.34
CA GLU A 60 9.10 -24.05 -18.90
C GLU A 60 8.57 -24.57 -20.25
N ASN A 61 7.28 -24.40 -20.52
CA ASN A 61 6.62 -24.86 -21.75
C ASN A 61 6.23 -23.73 -22.72
N ALA A 62 6.67 -22.49 -22.47
CA ALA A 62 6.32 -21.36 -23.33
C ALA A 62 7.12 -21.38 -24.65
N GLN A 63 6.43 -21.28 -25.78
CA GLN A 63 7.06 -21.19 -27.11
C GLN A 63 7.79 -19.85 -27.28
N ILE A 64 9.08 -19.89 -27.58
CA ILE A 64 9.93 -18.71 -27.77
C ILE A 64 9.82 -18.25 -29.22
N THR A 65 9.15 -17.12 -29.47
CA THR A 65 9.17 -16.45 -30.79
C THR A 65 10.16 -15.28 -30.76
N ASP A 66 11.29 -15.47 -31.43
CA ASP A 66 12.23 -14.49 -31.98
C ASP A 66 12.95 -13.46 -31.07
N ALA A 67 14.28 -13.58 -31.05
CA ALA A 67 15.25 -12.85 -30.23
C ALA A 67 15.42 -11.33 -30.51
N LYS A 68 14.64 -10.72 -31.40
CA LYS A 68 14.81 -9.29 -31.79
C LYS A 68 14.03 -8.30 -30.91
N LEU A 69 13.20 -8.76 -29.98
CA LEU A 69 12.31 -7.90 -29.16
C LEU A 69 12.86 -7.50 -27.79
N GLN A 70 13.96 -8.09 -27.31
CA GLN A 70 14.50 -7.83 -25.96
C GLN A 70 14.92 -6.36 -25.73
N HIS A 71 15.49 -5.69 -26.75
CA HIS A 71 15.95 -4.31 -26.61
C HIS A 71 14.81 -3.28 -26.57
N ILE A 72 13.71 -3.52 -27.30
CA ILE A 72 12.56 -2.60 -27.35
C ILE A 72 11.75 -2.68 -26.05
N ILE A 73 11.59 -3.88 -25.48
CA ILE A 73 10.89 -4.11 -24.21
C ILE A 73 11.63 -3.42 -23.05
N ALA A 74 12.96 -3.54 -22.99
CA ALA A 74 13.77 -2.87 -21.97
C ALA A 74 13.65 -1.33 -22.02
N PHE A 75 13.59 -0.77 -23.24
CA PHE A 75 13.46 0.68 -23.45
C PHE A 75 12.08 1.23 -23.04
N LEU A 76 11.01 0.46 -23.30
CA LEU A 76 9.64 0.81 -22.88
C LEU A 76 9.44 0.69 -21.36
N LEU A 77 10.04 -0.31 -20.70
CA LEU A 77 9.97 -0.49 -19.24
C LEU A 77 10.68 0.62 -18.45
N LEU A 78 11.74 1.23 -19.01
CA LEU A 78 12.48 2.32 -18.38
C LEU A 78 11.74 3.67 -18.43
N LYS A 79 11.00 3.96 -19.51
CA LYS A 79 10.29 5.25 -19.69
C LYS A 79 9.06 5.43 -18.78
N ILE A 80 8.61 4.40 -18.06
CA ILE A 80 7.37 4.43 -17.24
C ILE A 80 7.65 4.74 -15.74
N LYS A 81 8.92 4.95 -15.33
CA LYS A 81 9.35 4.85 -13.92
C LYS A 81 9.35 6.15 -13.10
N SER A 82 8.24 6.87 -13.04
CA SER A 82 7.98 7.72 -11.86
C SER A 82 6.52 7.68 -11.45
N ARG A 83 5.97 6.46 -11.32
CA ARG A 83 4.70 6.26 -10.62
C ARG A 83 4.99 6.22 -9.13
N LEU A 84 4.43 7.18 -8.38
CA LEU A 84 4.43 7.14 -6.93
C LEU A 84 3.46 6.05 -6.50
N TYR A 85 3.99 4.98 -5.93
CA TYR A 85 3.21 3.91 -5.36
C TYR A 85 3.10 4.11 -3.85
N PRO A 86 1.87 4.15 -3.29
CA PRO A 86 1.70 4.13 -1.84
C PRO A 86 2.43 2.92 -1.26
N LYS A 87 3.23 3.12 -0.22
CA LYS A 87 3.76 2.00 0.56
C LYS A 87 2.59 1.42 1.36
N LEU A 88 2.49 0.09 1.38
CA LEU A 88 1.60 -0.57 2.33
C LEU A 88 2.09 -0.23 3.74
N LYS A 89 1.15 -0.01 4.66
CA LYS A 89 1.49 0.19 6.07
C LYS A 89 2.12 -1.09 6.61
N ASP A 90 3.14 -0.92 7.41
CA ASP A 90 3.76 -2.03 8.11
C ASP A 90 2.77 -2.59 9.15
N LEU A 91 2.83 -3.91 9.40
CA LEU A 91 1.96 -4.57 10.38
C LEU A 91 1.99 -3.88 11.74
N ASP A 92 3.13 -3.28 12.12
CA ASP A 92 3.34 -2.63 13.42
C ASP A 92 2.54 -1.34 13.57
N GLU A 93 2.29 -0.61 12.47
CA GLU A 93 1.44 0.58 12.46
C GLU A 93 -0.04 0.19 12.59
N VAL A 94 -0.41 -0.98 12.03
CA VAL A 94 -1.78 -1.50 12.08
C VAL A 94 -2.10 -2.11 13.44
N LEU A 95 -1.14 -2.81 14.05
CA LEU A 95 -1.34 -3.58 15.28
C LEU A 95 -0.92 -2.84 16.56
N GLY A 96 -0.38 -1.62 16.49
CA GLY A 96 -0.19 -0.77 17.68
C GLY A 96 1.08 -1.03 18.50
N GLY A 97 2.18 -1.38 17.84
CA GLY A 97 3.49 -1.48 18.50
C GLY A 97 3.64 -2.66 19.49
N PRO A 98 4.61 -2.61 20.43
CA PRO A 98 4.94 -3.75 21.29
C PRO A 98 3.88 -4.09 22.33
N SER A 99 3.18 -3.07 22.85
CA SER A 99 2.22 -3.20 23.97
C SER A 99 0.90 -3.85 23.57
N ALA A 100 0.54 -3.83 22.28
CA ALA A 100 -0.67 -4.49 21.80
C ALA A 100 -0.65 -6.02 22.01
N TRP A 101 0.52 -6.60 22.26
CA TRP A 101 0.69 -8.04 22.42
C TRP A 101 0.76 -8.49 23.88
N GLU A 102 0.71 -7.57 24.85
CA GLU A 102 0.80 -7.92 26.29
C GLU A 102 -0.39 -8.79 26.74
N ASN A 103 -1.54 -8.64 26.10
CA ASN A 103 -2.77 -9.39 26.39
C ASN A 103 -3.04 -10.49 25.35
N ALA A 104 -2.11 -10.73 24.42
CA ALA A 104 -2.29 -11.73 23.37
C ALA A 104 -2.18 -13.15 23.95
N GLN A 105 -2.97 -14.07 23.41
CA GLN A 105 -2.93 -15.47 23.80
C GLN A 105 -1.67 -16.14 23.24
N ILE A 106 -1.14 -17.14 23.94
CA ILE A 106 0.06 -17.89 23.53
C ILE A 106 -0.37 -19.22 22.93
N THR A 107 0.17 -19.56 21.76
CA THR A 107 0.03 -20.86 21.09
C THR A 107 1.38 -21.53 20.88
N ASP A 108 1.34 -22.86 20.72
CA ASP A 108 2.53 -23.70 20.53
C ASP A 108 2.96 -23.79 19.06
N GLU A 109 3.04 -22.65 18.38
CA GLU A 109 3.47 -22.58 16.97
C GLU A 109 4.95 -22.28 16.79
N ARG A 110 5.51 -22.86 15.73
CA ARG A 110 6.94 -22.79 15.45
C ARG A 110 7.28 -21.54 14.64
N CYS A 111 8.09 -20.66 15.22
CA CYS A 111 8.57 -19.46 14.52
C CYS A 111 9.48 -19.85 13.33
N PRO A 112 9.24 -19.33 12.11
CA PRO A 112 10.03 -19.67 10.92
C PRO A 112 11.46 -19.13 10.95
N ARG A 113 11.76 -18.16 11.83
CA ARG A 113 13.09 -17.54 11.95
C ARG A 113 13.97 -18.18 13.02
N CYS A 114 13.47 -18.32 14.24
CA CYS A 114 14.25 -18.80 15.39
C CYS A 114 13.87 -20.22 15.83
N SER A 115 12.89 -20.85 15.18
CA SER A 115 12.42 -22.21 15.45
C SER A 115 11.87 -22.46 16.87
N GLY A 116 11.58 -21.40 17.63
CA GLY A 116 10.96 -21.49 18.95
C GLY A 116 9.50 -21.94 18.85
N ASN A 117 9.04 -22.70 19.84
CA ASN A 117 7.72 -23.35 19.84
C ASN A 117 6.61 -22.52 20.48
N ARG A 118 6.85 -21.25 20.83
CA ARG A 118 5.85 -20.39 21.45
C ARG A 118 5.70 -19.11 20.67
N ALA A 119 4.47 -18.79 20.29
CA ALA A 119 4.10 -17.57 19.60
C ALA A 119 2.87 -16.94 20.27
N TYR A 120 2.84 -15.61 20.33
CA TYR A 120 1.62 -14.88 20.60
C TYR A 120 0.78 -14.87 19.33
N PHE A 121 -0.52 -15.13 19.44
CA PHE A 121 -1.43 -15.08 18.30
C PHE A 121 -2.60 -14.12 18.57
N MET A 122 -3.06 -13.49 17.49
CA MET A 122 -4.24 -12.63 17.48
C MET A 122 -5.03 -12.87 16.20
N GLN A 123 -6.35 -12.98 16.33
CA GLN A 123 -7.26 -13.12 15.20
C GLN A 123 -7.88 -11.76 14.91
N LEU A 124 -7.68 -11.25 13.69
CA LEU A 124 -8.27 -9.99 13.25
C LEU A 124 -9.04 -10.20 11.96
N GLN A 125 -10.20 -9.57 11.90
CA GLN A 125 -10.97 -9.47 10.67
C GLN A 125 -10.38 -8.34 9.81
N THR A 126 -9.63 -8.71 8.77
CA THR A 126 -9.00 -7.74 7.86
C THR A 126 -9.89 -7.33 6.68
N ARG A 127 -11.01 -8.05 6.45
CA ARG A 127 -11.94 -7.86 5.32
C ARG A 127 -13.40 -7.91 5.79
N SER A 128 -14.36 -7.96 4.86
CA SER A 128 -15.79 -8.11 5.18
C SER A 128 -16.05 -9.35 6.05
N ALA A 129 -17.20 -9.38 6.72
CA ALA A 129 -17.56 -10.46 7.65
C ALA A 129 -17.77 -11.82 6.97
N ASP A 130 -17.86 -11.83 5.63
CA ASP A 130 -18.05 -13.03 4.83
C ASP A 130 -16.75 -13.84 4.61
N GLU A 131 -15.59 -13.26 4.94
CA GLU A 131 -14.29 -13.95 4.89
C GLU A 131 -13.85 -14.41 6.28
N PRO A 132 -13.14 -15.56 6.40
CA PRO A 132 -12.64 -16.05 7.68
C PRO A 132 -11.63 -15.07 8.28
N MET A 133 -11.53 -15.07 9.61
CA MET A 133 -10.58 -14.21 10.33
C MET A 133 -9.14 -14.58 9.97
N THR A 134 -8.31 -13.57 9.72
CA THR A 134 -6.87 -13.75 9.48
C THR A 134 -6.12 -13.84 10.79
N VAL A 135 -5.17 -14.78 10.91
CA VAL A 135 -4.39 -14.99 12.14
C VAL A 135 -3.02 -14.35 12.00
N PHE A 136 -2.65 -13.58 13.02
CA PHE A 136 -1.35 -12.92 13.11
C PHE A 136 -0.56 -13.51 14.26
N TYR A 137 0.70 -13.85 13.99
CA TYR A 137 1.61 -14.40 14.98
C TYR A 137 2.78 -13.47 15.25
N ARG A 138 3.24 -13.48 16.50
CA ARG A 138 4.47 -12.84 16.95
C ARG A 138 5.26 -13.82 17.80
N CYS A 139 6.55 -14.00 17.48
CA CYS A 139 7.42 -14.86 18.26
C CYS A 139 7.47 -14.41 19.74
N ALA A 140 7.35 -15.36 20.67
CA ALA A 140 7.41 -15.07 22.11
C ALA A 140 8.82 -14.77 22.62
N ASN A 141 9.86 -15.11 21.84
CA ASN A 141 11.24 -14.76 22.17
C ASN A 141 11.47 -13.26 21.92
N SER A 142 11.82 -12.53 22.99
CA SER A 142 12.11 -11.09 22.98
C SER A 142 13.21 -10.69 22.01
N GLU A 143 14.17 -11.58 21.73
CA GLU A 143 15.28 -11.31 20.80
C GLU A 143 14.88 -11.46 19.33
N CYS A 144 13.90 -12.32 19.04
CA CYS A 144 13.50 -12.59 17.66
C CYS A 144 12.38 -11.64 17.22
N ALA A 145 11.33 -11.50 18.04
CA ALA A 145 10.14 -10.67 17.80
C ALA A 145 9.59 -10.70 16.35
N PHE A 146 9.85 -11.79 15.61
CA PHE A 146 9.45 -11.92 14.22
C PHE A 146 7.93 -12.06 14.15
N ARG A 147 7.32 -11.41 13.17
CA ARG A 147 5.88 -11.39 12.97
C ARG A 147 5.55 -11.98 11.60
N TRP A 148 4.53 -12.81 11.54
CA TRP A 148 4.05 -13.41 10.30
C TRP A 148 2.54 -13.53 10.32
N LYS A 149 1.95 -13.71 9.13
CA LYS A 149 0.52 -13.91 8.92
C LYS A 149 0.29 -15.31 8.36
N GLU A 150 -0.85 -15.88 8.68
CA GLU A 150 -1.41 -17.09 8.07
C GLU A 150 -2.76 -16.79 7.43
#